data_AF-A0A644VU31-F1
#
_entry.id   AF-A0A644VU31-F1
#
_cell.length_a   1.000
_cell.length_b   1.000
_cell.length_c   1.000
_cell.angle_alpha   90.00
_cell.angle_beta   90.00
_cell.angle_gamma   90.00
#
_symmetry.space_group_name_H-M   'P 1'
#
loop_
_entity.id
_entity.type
_entity.pdbx_description
1 polymer ?
#
loop_
_entity_poly.entity_id
_entity_poly.type
_entity_poly.pdbx_seq_one_letter_code
_entity_poly.pdbx_strand_id
1 'polypeptide(L)'
;MDFNLKIYQELLKALQSQGFLFQTVSAYAEARAKVVDKVKVEGDPTQPWQLSDGGRAAVVERRWSSGAETSRDQPRPAEAQPQPIILLRHDVEARYGNALKLAQLQHGLGIKGTYYFRIYPHKDNEAVIRKIVALGHEIGYHYDDLTECRGDYEKAIRRFQKNLEYLRQFGPVTTATMEGAPLSKFDNRDLWAVRPLVTERSRSSSPAPSSASLVPRPFYHYRDFGILTEPYFDFDFSEFLYLTDTGRRWDGWKFSVRDKIPLHQVRWIQQGLVFRGTGEIIKAARAGALPARVMITVHPQRWNDAFLPWAKELLWQNVKNQGKLVLVFLRR
;
A
#
# COMPACT_ATOMS: atom_id res chain seq x y z
N MET A 1 -14.27 1.19 -23.22
CA MET A 1 -12.80 1.03 -23.12
C MET A 1 -12.42 1.32 -21.68
N ASP A 2 -11.91 0.36 -20.91
CA ASP A 2 -11.45 0.62 -19.53
C ASP A 2 -10.08 1.36 -19.51
N PHE A 3 -9.72 2.01 -18.40
CA PHE A 3 -8.44 2.73 -18.21
C PHE A 3 -8.21 3.94 -19.14
N ASN A 4 -9.22 4.79 -19.32
CA ASN A 4 -9.08 6.08 -20.00
C ASN A 4 -9.38 7.25 -19.05
N LEU A 5 -9.05 8.48 -19.44
CA LEU A 5 -9.16 9.65 -18.55
C LEU A 5 -10.62 9.96 -18.17
N LYS A 6 -11.56 9.76 -19.10
CA LYS A 6 -13.00 9.95 -18.82
C LYS A 6 -13.48 8.98 -17.74
N ILE A 7 -13.14 7.69 -17.86
CA ILE A 7 -13.53 6.68 -16.86
C ILE A 7 -12.85 6.92 -15.52
N TYR A 8 -11.59 7.37 -15.52
CA TYR A 8 -10.90 7.76 -14.30
C TYR A 8 -11.65 8.87 -13.57
N GLN A 9 -12.04 9.91 -14.31
CA GLN A 9 -12.81 11.02 -13.75
C GLN A 9 -14.18 10.56 -13.22
N GLU A 10 -14.87 9.67 -13.93
CA GLU A 10 -16.15 9.09 -13.48
C GLU A 10 -15.99 8.26 -12.20
N LEU A 11 -14.90 7.51 -12.06
CA LEU A 11 -14.55 6.80 -10.84
C LEU A 11 -14.40 7.76 -9.66
N LEU A 12 -13.59 8.81 -9.82
CA LEU A 12 -13.37 9.79 -8.75
C LEU A 12 -14.66 10.50 -8.33
N LYS A 13 -15.48 10.93 -9.31
CA LYS A 13 -16.78 11.55 -9.04
C LYS A 13 -17.74 10.60 -8.33
N ALA A 14 -17.80 9.33 -8.73
CA ALA A 14 -18.64 8.33 -8.08
C ALA A 14 -18.27 8.18 -6.60
N LEU A 15 -16.98 8.08 -6.30
CA LEU A 15 -16.48 7.99 -4.93
C LEU A 15 -16.78 9.28 -4.13
N GLN A 16 -16.53 10.46 -4.68
CA GLN A 16 -16.87 11.74 -4.01
C GLN A 16 -18.37 11.86 -3.72
N SER A 17 -19.23 11.45 -4.66
CA SER A 17 -20.69 11.54 -4.49
C SER A 17 -21.22 10.68 -3.34
N GLN A 18 -20.41 9.75 -2.83
CA GLN A 18 -20.71 8.87 -1.70
C GLN A 18 -20.05 9.34 -0.39
N GLY A 19 -19.52 10.56 -0.37
CA GLY A 19 -18.95 11.17 0.83
C GLY A 19 -17.54 10.71 1.16
N PHE A 20 -16.86 9.97 0.28
CA PHE A 20 -15.47 9.59 0.51
C PHE A 20 -14.55 10.80 0.54
N LEU A 21 -13.82 10.95 1.65
CA LEU A 21 -12.76 11.93 1.82
C LEU A 21 -11.45 11.37 1.26
N PHE A 22 -10.89 12.05 0.27
CA PHE A 22 -9.59 11.69 -0.30
C PHE A 22 -8.46 12.22 0.59
N GLN A 23 -7.63 11.32 1.09
CA GLN A 23 -6.44 11.65 1.88
C GLN A 23 -5.19 11.15 1.17
N THR A 24 -4.10 11.90 1.34
CA THR A 24 -2.78 11.42 0.95
C THR A 24 -2.29 10.39 1.96
N VAL A 25 -1.33 9.55 1.57
CA VAL A 25 -0.82 8.48 2.44
C VAL A 25 -0.13 9.07 3.67
N SER A 26 0.66 10.14 3.48
CA SER A 26 1.30 10.85 4.59
C SER A 26 0.30 11.43 5.58
N ALA A 27 -0.74 12.12 5.09
CA ALA A 27 -1.78 12.71 5.93
C ALA A 27 -2.51 11.65 6.78
N TYR A 28 -2.82 10.50 6.17
CA TYR A 28 -3.44 9.38 6.90
C TYR A 28 -2.49 8.81 7.97
N ALA A 29 -1.21 8.61 7.64
CA ALA A 29 -0.23 8.08 8.58
C ALA A 29 0.01 9.03 9.77
N GLU A 30 0.09 10.34 9.51
CA GLU A 30 0.23 11.36 10.56
C GLU A 30 -0.99 11.43 11.48
N ALA A 31 -2.20 11.37 10.90
CA ALA A 31 -3.44 11.36 11.68
C ALA A 31 -3.50 10.11 12.59
N ARG A 32 -3.10 8.95 12.07
CA ARG A 32 -3.06 7.70 12.85
C ARG A 32 -2.04 7.74 13.98
N ALA A 33 -0.84 8.29 13.74
CA ALA A 33 0.19 8.43 14.77
C ALA A 33 -0.30 9.28 15.96
N LYS A 34 -0.97 10.41 15.68
CA LYS A 34 -1.56 11.29 16.72
C LYS A 34 -2.62 10.58 17.57
N VAL A 35 -3.41 9.69 16.98
CA VAL A 35 -4.40 8.89 17.73
C VAL A 35 -3.72 7.89 18.65
N VAL A 36 -2.70 7.18 18.16
CA VAL A 36 -1.93 6.22 18.97
C VAL A 36 -1.25 6.91 20.15
N ASP A 37 -0.65 8.08 19.93
CA ASP A 37 0.00 8.83 21.00
C ASP A 37 -1.01 9.32 22.04
N LYS A 38 -2.19 9.80 21.64
CA LYS A 38 -3.27 10.14 22.58
C LYS A 38 -3.72 8.95 23.43
N VAL A 39 -3.94 7.79 22.81
CA VAL A 39 -4.32 6.56 23.54
C VAL A 39 -3.22 6.12 24.52
N LYS A 40 -1.94 6.29 24.15
CA LYS A 40 -0.81 6.02 25.06
C LYS A 40 -0.72 7.01 26.23
N VAL A 41 -1.05 8.29 26.00
CA VAL A 41 -1.03 9.33 27.03
C VAL A 41 -2.23 9.22 27.97
N GLU A 42 -3.38 8.77 27.47
CA GLU A 42 -4.60 8.55 28.27
C GLU A 42 -4.65 7.17 28.96
N GLY A 43 -3.80 6.23 28.54
CA GLY A 43 -3.55 4.98 29.27
C GLY A 43 -2.60 5.21 30.44
N ASP A 44 -3.05 4.89 31.66
CA ASP A 44 -2.28 5.04 32.91
C ASP A 44 -0.85 4.46 32.79
N PRO A 45 0.22 5.28 32.95
CA PRO A 45 1.60 4.82 32.81
C PRO A 45 2.08 3.92 33.96
N THR A 46 1.26 3.61 34.96
CA THR A 46 1.66 2.86 36.17
C THR A 46 1.21 1.40 36.24
N GLN A 47 0.59 0.83 35.19
CA GLN A 47 0.25 -0.60 35.19
C GLN A 47 1.18 -1.43 34.28
N PRO A 48 2.10 -2.23 34.84
CA PRO A 48 2.96 -3.10 34.06
C PRO A 48 2.18 -4.30 33.54
N TRP A 49 2.29 -4.55 32.23
CA TRP A 49 1.75 -5.72 31.53
C TRP A 49 2.22 -7.02 32.19
N GLN A 50 1.35 -7.66 32.98
CA GLN A 50 1.56 -9.05 33.38
C GLN A 50 1.30 -9.95 32.17
N LEU A 51 2.41 -10.44 31.59
CA LEU A 51 2.39 -11.64 30.75
C LEU A 51 2.02 -12.82 31.66
N SER A 52 0.82 -13.38 31.49
CA SER A 52 0.46 -14.66 32.11
C SER A 52 1.20 -15.79 31.38
N ASP A 53 2.23 -16.33 32.03
CA ASP A 53 2.88 -17.57 31.63
C ASP A 53 1.92 -18.76 31.64
N GLY A 54 2.23 -19.73 30.78
CA GLY A 54 1.44 -20.89 30.38
C GLY A 54 0.57 -21.61 31.41
N GLY A 55 -0.59 -22.08 30.92
CA GLY A 55 -1.12 -23.39 31.28
C GLY A 55 -2.30 -23.41 32.26
N ARG A 56 -3.38 -24.01 31.75
CA ARG A 56 -4.63 -24.45 32.40
C ARG A 56 -5.77 -23.44 32.44
N ALA A 57 -6.86 -23.87 31.81
CA ALA A 57 -8.17 -23.24 31.80
C ALA A 57 -8.66 -22.95 33.22
N ALA A 58 -8.93 -21.68 33.50
CA ALA A 58 -9.82 -21.27 34.57
C ALA A 58 -11.01 -20.58 33.91
N VAL A 59 -12.12 -21.30 33.84
CA VAL A 59 -13.45 -20.76 33.59
C VAL A 59 -13.75 -19.83 34.76
N VAL A 60 -13.69 -18.52 34.52
CA VAL A 60 -14.21 -17.53 35.47
C VAL A 60 -15.68 -17.31 35.11
N GLU A 61 -16.55 -17.99 35.85
CA GLU A 61 -17.98 -17.72 35.89
C GLU A 61 -18.21 -16.25 36.26
N ARG A 62 -18.83 -15.49 35.35
CA ARG A 62 -19.38 -14.18 35.67
C ARG A 62 -20.63 -14.38 36.52
N ARG A 63 -20.47 -14.08 37.82
CA ARG A 63 -21.54 -14.09 38.82
C ARG A 63 -22.54 -12.98 38.48
N TRP A 64 -23.72 -13.38 38.01
CA TRP A 64 -24.87 -12.50 37.77
C TRP A 64 -25.37 -11.97 39.12
N SER A 65 -25.27 -10.66 39.35
CA SER A 65 -25.91 -9.99 40.48
C SER A 65 -27.34 -9.66 40.08
N SER A 66 -28.31 -10.26 40.77
CA SER A 66 -29.73 -10.02 40.60
C SER A 66 -30.16 -8.68 41.21
N GLY A 67 -30.86 -7.86 40.42
CA GLY A 67 -31.93 -6.97 40.91
C GLY A 67 -31.57 -5.53 41.27
N ALA A 68 -31.77 -4.63 40.30
CA ALA A 68 -32.45 -3.35 40.52
C ALA A 68 -32.91 -2.80 39.15
N GLU A 69 -34.20 -2.94 38.88
CA GLU A 69 -34.88 -2.29 37.76
C GLU A 69 -34.83 -0.77 37.95
N THR A 70 -34.08 -0.07 37.10
CA THR A 70 -34.40 1.32 36.76
C THR A 70 -34.49 1.43 35.25
N SER A 71 -35.73 1.57 34.79
CA SER A 71 -36.10 2.11 33.48
C SER A 71 -35.19 3.28 33.09
N ARG A 72 -34.35 3.06 32.08
CA ARG A 72 -33.74 4.11 31.25
C ARG A 72 -33.67 3.60 29.83
N ASP A 73 -34.80 3.76 29.15
CA ASP A 73 -34.89 3.76 27.70
C ASP A 73 -34.23 5.06 27.18
N GLN A 74 -32.91 5.14 27.27
CA GLN A 74 -32.13 6.13 26.54
C GLN A 74 -31.56 5.44 25.31
N PRO A 75 -31.89 5.88 24.08
CA PRO A 75 -31.20 5.39 22.90
C PRO A 75 -29.71 5.70 23.10
N ARG A 76 -28.87 4.67 23.03
CA ARG A 76 -27.42 4.86 22.86
C ARG A 76 -27.25 5.85 21.71
N PRO A 77 -26.48 6.95 21.87
CA PRO A 77 -26.18 7.83 20.76
C PRO A 77 -25.69 6.97 19.60
N ALA A 78 -26.30 7.12 18.42
CA ALA A 78 -25.82 6.41 17.24
C ALA A 78 -24.33 6.72 17.10
N GLU A 79 -23.47 5.72 17.31
CA GLU A 79 -22.04 5.87 17.10
C GLU A 79 -21.87 6.39 15.67
N ALA A 80 -21.36 7.61 15.54
CA ALA A 80 -21.19 8.25 14.24
C ALA A 80 -20.35 7.31 13.36
N GLN A 81 -20.93 6.86 12.24
CA GLN A 81 -20.22 6.03 11.30
C GLN A 81 -18.94 6.77 10.89
N PRO A 82 -17.76 6.14 10.94
CA PRO A 82 -16.51 6.82 10.64
C PRO A 82 -16.56 7.37 9.21
N GLN A 83 -16.14 8.63 9.03
CA GLN A 83 -16.05 9.28 7.72
C GLN A 83 -15.38 8.32 6.73
N PRO A 84 -16.03 7.98 5.61
CA PRO A 84 -15.42 7.10 4.64
C PRO A 84 -14.22 7.80 3.98
N ILE A 85 -13.11 7.09 3.83
CA ILE A 85 -11.83 7.61 3.33
C ILE A 85 -11.31 6.82 2.15
N ILE A 86 -10.61 7.53 1.25
CA ILE A 86 -9.85 6.93 0.16
C ILE A 86 -8.40 7.36 0.22
N LEU A 87 -7.50 6.38 0.15
CA LEU A 87 -6.08 6.59 -0.12
C LEU A 87 -5.84 6.31 -1.61
N LEU A 88 -5.63 7.37 -2.38
CA LEU A 88 -5.42 7.28 -3.82
C LEU A 88 -3.93 7.31 -4.14
N ARG A 89 -3.37 6.14 -4.43
CA ARG A 89 -1.96 5.89 -4.71
C ARG A 89 -1.71 5.77 -6.21
N HIS A 90 -0.64 6.40 -6.68
CA HIS A 90 -0.18 6.32 -8.06
C HIS A 90 1.25 5.77 -8.13
N ASP A 91 1.42 4.63 -8.79
CA ASP A 91 2.75 4.05 -9.03
C ASP A 91 3.28 4.57 -10.36
N VAL A 92 4.08 5.63 -10.29
CA VAL A 92 4.66 6.30 -11.45
C VAL A 92 5.92 5.59 -11.89
N GLU A 93 5.76 4.67 -12.85
CA GLU A 93 6.87 4.04 -13.58
C GLU A 93 7.43 5.00 -14.66
N ALA A 94 7.53 4.59 -15.93
CA ALA A 94 8.20 5.38 -16.97
C ALA A 94 7.35 6.49 -17.62
N ARG A 95 6.05 6.60 -17.29
CA ARG A 95 5.09 7.50 -17.99
C ARG A 95 4.66 8.69 -17.13
N TYR A 96 5.60 9.56 -16.82
CA TYR A 96 5.39 10.76 -16.00
C TYR A 96 4.32 11.68 -16.58
N GLY A 97 4.30 11.89 -17.90
CA GLY A 97 3.29 12.73 -18.55
C GLY A 97 1.84 12.27 -18.33
N ASN A 98 1.60 10.95 -18.21
CA ASN A 98 0.27 10.46 -17.84
C ASN A 98 -0.05 10.74 -16.38
N ALA A 99 0.94 10.61 -15.47
CA ALA A 99 0.76 10.95 -14.06
C ALA A 99 0.34 12.42 -13.90
N LEU A 100 0.93 13.33 -14.68
CA LEU A 100 0.53 14.74 -14.69
C LEU A 100 -0.93 14.94 -15.13
N LYS A 101 -1.40 14.21 -16.14
CA LYS A 101 -2.80 14.30 -16.59
C LYS A 101 -3.78 13.86 -15.49
N LEU A 102 -3.46 12.77 -14.78
CA LEU A 102 -4.27 12.32 -13.64
C LEU A 102 -4.25 13.35 -12.51
N ALA A 103 -3.09 13.92 -12.20
CA ALA A 103 -2.93 14.97 -11.20
C ALA A 103 -3.78 16.20 -11.53
N GLN A 104 -3.75 16.67 -12.78
CA GLN A 104 -4.57 17.79 -13.24
C GLN A 104 -6.07 17.50 -13.08
N LEU A 105 -6.52 16.29 -13.43
CA LEU A 105 -7.91 15.86 -13.25
C LEU A 105 -8.32 15.84 -11.78
N GLN A 106 -7.48 15.27 -10.91
CA GLN A 106 -7.71 15.22 -9.47
C GLN A 106 -7.78 16.63 -8.86
N HIS A 107 -6.82 17.48 -9.20
CA HIS A 107 -6.79 18.86 -8.74
C HIS A 107 -8.07 19.62 -9.14
N GLY A 108 -8.53 19.45 -10.39
CA GLY A 108 -9.80 20.02 -10.86
C GLY A 108 -11.05 19.51 -10.13
N LEU A 109 -10.96 18.39 -9.40
CA LEU A 109 -12.00 17.85 -8.54
C LEU A 109 -11.77 18.15 -7.04
N GLY A 110 -10.74 18.94 -6.69
CA GLY A 110 -10.35 19.18 -5.30
C GLY A 110 -9.76 17.97 -4.59
N ILE A 111 -9.33 16.94 -5.34
CA ILE A 111 -8.79 15.68 -4.82
C ILE A 111 -7.27 15.79 -4.72
N LYS A 112 -6.73 15.32 -3.59
CA LYS A 112 -5.29 15.07 -3.45
C LYS A 112 -5.02 13.58 -3.50
N GLY A 113 -4.02 13.18 -4.30
CA GLY A 113 -3.50 11.81 -4.34
C GLY A 113 -2.03 11.79 -3.97
N THR A 114 -1.48 10.58 -3.88
CA THR A 114 -0.06 10.31 -3.60
C THR A 114 0.61 9.71 -4.82
N TYR A 115 1.70 10.30 -5.29
CA TYR A 115 2.46 9.86 -6.46
C TYR A 115 3.81 9.30 -6.06
N TYR A 116 3.95 7.98 -6.13
CA TYR A 116 5.20 7.29 -5.87
C TYR A 116 6.00 7.20 -7.15
N PHE A 117 7.19 7.81 -7.18
CA PHE A 117 8.03 7.87 -8.38
C PHE A 117 9.11 6.81 -8.36
N ARG A 118 9.19 6.03 -9.44
CA ARG A 118 10.40 5.30 -9.80
C ARG A 118 11.33 6.27 -10.52
N ILE A 119 12.61 6.30 -10.15
CA ILE A 119 13.53 7.36 -10.57
C ILE A 119 14.14 7.10 -11.95
N TYR A 120 13.80 7.98 -12.88
CA TYR A 120 14.41 8.10 -14.20
C TYR A 120 14.83 9.56 -14.41
N PRO A 121 16.05 9.95 -14.01
CA PRO A 121 16.49 11.34 -14.04
C PRO A 121 16.48 11.88 -15.47
N HIS A 122 15.64 12.88 -15.72
CA HIS A 122 15.50 13.58 -16.99
C HIS A 122 14.80 14.91 -16.74
N LYS A 123 15.24 16.00 -17.38
CA LYS A 123 14.68 17.35 -17.14
C LYS A 123 13.17 17.41 -17.35
N ASP A 124 12.63 16.69 -18.34
CA ASP A 124 11.18 16.64 -18.57
C ASP A 124 10.42 15.93 -17.44
N ASN A 125 11.03 14.90 -16.83
CA ASN A 125 10.43 14.19 -15.69
C ASN A 125 10.45 15.08 -14.45
N GLU A 126 11.53 15.81 -14.21
CA GLU A 126 11.63 16.80 -13.12
C GLU A 126 10.56 17.88 -13.25
N ALA A 127 10.38 18.42 -14.46
CA ALA A 127 9.34 19.41 -14.73
C ALA A 127 7.93 18.87 -14.43
N VAL A 128 7.68 17.59 -14.71
CA VAL A 128 6.43 16.92 -14.35
C VAL A 128 6.28 16.78 -12.83
N ILE A 129 7.32 16.32 -12.10
CA ILE A 129 7.26 16.19 -10.63
C ILE A 129 6.92 17.55 -10.02
N ARG A 130 7.61 18.63 -10.43
CA ARG A 130 7.35 19.99 -9.94
C ARG A 130 5.90 20.43 -10.17
N LYS A 131 5.33 20.13 -11.34
CA LYS A 131 3.92 20.44 -11.63
C LYS A 131 2.96 19.65 -10.74
N ILE A 132 3.23 18.36 -10.50
CA ILE A 132 2.40 17.53 -9.61
C ILE A 132 2.43 18.07 -8.16
N VAL A 133 3.61 18.45 -7.67
CA VAL A 133 3.75 19.11 -6.35
C VAL A 133 3.01 20.44 -6.30
N ALA A 134 3.13 21.28 -7.34
CA ALA A 134 2.45 22.58 -7.42
C ALA A 134 0.92 22.45 -7.44
N LEU A 135 0.38 21.33 -7.91
CA LEU A 135 -1.06 21.00 -7.83
C LEU A 135 -1.50 20.55 -6.42
N GLY A 136 -0.58 20.46 -5.46
CA GLY A 136 -0.84 20.14 -4.06
C GLY A 136 -0.91 18.64 -3.75
N HIS A 137 -0.39 17.78 -4.62
CA HIS A 137 -0.32 16.34 -4.40
C HIS A 137 0.90 15.94 -3.56
N GLU A 138 0.79 14.82 -2.85
CA GLU A 138 1.92 14.19 -2.17
C GLU A 138 2.82 13.48 -3.20
N ILE A 139 4.13 13.55 -3.00
CA ILE A 139 5.11 12.73 -3.71
C ILE A 139 5.74 11.74 -2.73
N GLY A 140 5.95 10.51 -3.20
CA GLY A 140 6.55 9.41 -2.45
C GLY A 140 7.63 8.72 -3.27
N TYR A 141 8.42 7.85 -2.63
CA TYR A 141 9.44 7.08 -3.34
C TYR A 141 8.93 5.68 -3.72
N HIS A 142 8.88 5.36 -5.02
CA HIS A 142 8.61 4.00 -5.52
C HIS A 142 9.93 3.25 -5.70
N TYR A 143 10.40 2.59 -4.65
CA TYR A 143 11.78 2.11 -4.59
C TYR A 143 11.97 0.75 -5.30
N ASP A 144 13.05 0.66 -6.08
CA ASP A 144 13.44 -0.53 -6.86
C ASP A 144 14.86 -1.03 -6.52
N ASP A 145 15.44 -0.46 -5.46
CA ASP A 145 16.89 -0.44 -5.25
C ASP A 145 17.50 -1.83 -5.08
N LEU A 146 16.86 -2.73 -4.34
CA LEU A 146 17.40 -4.08 -4.12
C LEU A 146 17.40 -4.88 -5.42
N THR A 147 16.35 -4.73 -6.24
CA THR A 147 16.28 -5.35 -7.56
C THR A 147 17.36 -4.80 -8.49
N GLU A 148 17.48 -3.47 -8.60
CA GLU A 148 18.46 -2.83 -9.48
C GLU A 148 19.91 -3.13 -9.05
N CYS A 149 20.15 -3.24 -7.75
CA CYS A 149 21.45 -3.64 -7.20
C CYS A 149 21.65 -5.16 -7.14
N ARG A 150 20.76 -5.96 -7.74
CA ARG A 150 20.87 -7.44 -7.82
C ARG A 150 21.09 -8.10 -6.46
N GLY A 151 20.39 -7.62 -5.42
CA GLY A 151 20.48 -8.17 -4.07
C GLY A 151 21.68 -7.71 -3.25
N ASP A 152 22.49 -6.80 -3.76
CA ASP A 152 23.55 -6.16 -2.98
C ASP A 152 22.94 -5.09 -2.08
N TYR A 153 22.73 -5.45 -0.80
CA TYR A 153 22.07 -4.61 0.19
C TYR A 153 22.79 -3.30 0.44
N GLU A 154 24.12 -3.32 0.51
CA GLU A 154 24.91 -2.12 0.80
C GLU A 154 24.84 -1.13 -0.35
N LYS A 155 24.94 -1.62 -1.60
CA LYS A 155 24.70 -0.79 -2.79
C LYS A 155 23.24 -0.32 -2.85
N ALA A 156 22.28 -1.17 -2.51
CA ALA A 156 20.86 -0.83 -2.52
C ALA A 156 20.53 0.29 -1.52
N ILE A 157 21.08 0.25 -0.31
CA ILE A 157 20.90 1.32 0.68
C ILE A 157 21.51 2.65 0.20
N ARG A 158 22.74 2.62 -0.33
CA ARG A 158 23.35 3.83 -0.92
C ARG A 158 22.52 4.39 -2.08
N ARG A 159 21.98 3.50 -2.92
CA ARG A 159 21.12 3.88 -4.04
C ARG A 159 19.79 4.48 -3.54
N PHE A 160 19.17 3.86 -2.55
CA PHE A 160 17.94 4.33 -1.93
C PHE A 160 18.13 5.73 -1.36
N GLN A 161 19.18 5.95 -0.56
CA GLN A 161 19.50 7.25 0.02
C GLN A 161 19.70 8.31 -1.06
N LYS A 162 20.52 8.04 -2.08
CA LYS A 162 20.78 8.97 -3.19
C LYS A 162 19.49 9.33 -3.95
N ASN A 163 18.65 8.35 -4.24
CA ASN A 163 17.40 8.56 -4.97
C ASN A 163 16.35 9.31 -4.13
N LEU A 164 16.31 9.04 -2.83
CA LEU A 164 15.47 9.76 -1.88
C LEU A 164 15.89 11.24 -1.77
N GLU A 165 17.20 11.50 -1.65
CA GLU A 165 17.76 12.85 -1.68
C GLU A 165 17.41 13.58 -2.98
N TYR A 166 17.50 12.89 -4.12
CA TYR A 166 17.08 13.43 -5.42
C TYR A 166 15.60 13.84 -5.43
N LEU A 167 14.68 12.96 -4.99
CA LEU A 167 13.25 13.31 -4.93
C LEU A 167 12.95 14.46 -3.98
N ARG A 168 13.67 14.54 -2.85
CA ARG A 168 13.50 15.60 -1.85
C ARG A 168 13.83 17.00 -2.36
N GLN A 169 14.51 17.12 -3.50
CA GLN A 169 14.70 18.40 -4.19
C GLN A 169 13.40 19.00 -4.74
N PHE A 170 12.32 18.21 -4.85
CA PHE A 170 11.02 18.65 -5.38
C PHE A 170 9.96 18.88 -4.30
N GLY A 171 10.12 18.30 -3.11
CA GLY A 171 9.19 18.43 -1.99
C GLY A 171 9.43 17.39 -0.90
N PRO A 172 8.68 17.43 0.22
CA PRO A 172 8.80 16.43 1.28
C PRO A 172 8.48 15.02 0.75
N VAL A 173 9.38 14.08 1.05
CA VAL A 173 9.18 12.64 0.77
C VAL A 173 9.26 11.90 2.09
N THR A 174 8.09 11.60 2.66
CA THR A 174 7.91 10.93 3.95
C THR A 174 7.24 9.58 3.82
N THR A 175 6.88 9.15 2.61
CA THR A 175 6.29 7.83 2.36
C THR A 175 7.03 7.13 1.22
N ALA A 176 7.08 5.80 1.29
CA ALA A 176 7.70 4.99 0.26
C ALA A 176 6.88 3.72 0.01
N THR A 177 6.94 3.17 -1.20
CA THR A 177 6.31 1.90 -1.57
C THR A 177 7.23 1.11 -2.48
N MET A 178 7.28 -0.21 -2.35
CA MET A 178 8.14 -1.00 -3.24
C MET A 178 7.61 -1.05 -4.67
N GLU A 179 8.53 -1.07 -5.64
CA GLU A 179 8.25 -1.57 -6.98
C GLU A 179 8.23 -3.10 -6.97
N GLY A 180 7.24 -3.69 -7.65
CA GLY A 180 6.93 -5.12 -7.57
C GLY A 180 7.87 -6.04 -8.35
N ALA A 181 8.65 -5.57 -9.32
CA ALA A 181 9.70 -6.28 -10.06
C ALA A 181 9.42 -7.76 -10.39
N PRO A 182 8.29 -8.18 -10.98
CA PRO A 182 7.85 -9.58 -10.99
C PRO A 182 8.83 -10.57 -11.66
N LEU A 183 9.74 -10.07 -12.50
CA LEU A 183 10.79 -10.87 -13.16
C LEU A 183 12.07 -10.97 -12.32
N SER A 184 12.26 -10.12 -11.30
CA SER A 184 13.39 -10.15 -10.38
C SER A 184 13.26 -11.29 -9.36
N LYS A 185 14.41 -11.86 -8.98
CA LYS A 185 14.49 -12.80 -7.84
C LYS A 185 14.40 -12.08 -6.49
N PHE A 186 14.73 -10.79 -6.44
CA PHE A 186 14.73 -9.98 -5.22
C PHE A 186 13.40 -9.26 -5.04
N ASP A 187 12.83 -9.35 -3.84
CA ASP A 187 11.69 -8.53 -3.44
C ASP A 187 12.22 -7.23 -2.83
N ASN A 188 11.83 -6.08 -3.36
CA ASN A 188 12.35 -4.81 -2.87
C ASN A 188 12.01 -4.58 -1.39
N ARG A 189 10.91 -5.16 -0.87
CA ARG A 189 10.60 -5.14 0.57
C ARG A 189 11.68 -5.76 1.44
N ASP A 190 12.43 -6.72 0.89
CA ASP A 190 13.53 -7.36 1.61
C ASP A 190 14.65 -6.38 1.97
N LEU A 191 14.71 -5.20 1.33
CA LEU A 191 15.62 -4.13 1.71
C LEU A 191 15.47 -3.73 3.19
N TRP A 192 14.24 -3.81 3.71
CA TRP A 192 13.88 -3.48 5.09
C TRP A 192 13.63 -4.72 5.94
N ALA A 193 13.21 -5.82 5.30
CA ALA A 193 12.91 -7.05 6.01
C ALA A 193 14.21 -7.72 6.49
N VAL A 194 14.62 -7.37 7.70
CA VAL A 194 15.52 -8.19 8.47
C VAL A 194 14.79 -9.52 8.70
N ARG A 195 15.24 -10.60 8.06
CA ARG A 195 14.81 -11.95 8.45
C ARG A 195 14.97 -12.05 9.98
N PRO A 196 13.97 -12.53 10.73
CA PRO A 196 14.28 -13.11 12.03
C PRO A 196 15.34 -14.17 11.75
N LEU A 197 16.50 -14.04 12.40
CA LEU A 197 17.39 -15.18 12.54
C LEU A 197 16.54 -16.25 13.23
N VAL A 198 16.05 -17.22 12.46
CA VAL A 198 15.68 -18.50 13.05
C VAL A 198 16.99 -18.97 13.68
N THR A 199 17.04 -18.90 15.00
CA THR A 199 18.07 -19.56 15.78
C THR A 199 17.95 -21.05 15.45
N GLU A 200 18.82 -21.55 14.59
CA GLU A 200 19.12 -22.96 14.56
C GLU A 200 19.70 -23.33 15.93
N ARG A 201 18.84 -23.79 16.83
CA ARG A 201 19.27 -24.66 17.92
C ARG A 201 18.99 -26.10 17.52
N SER A 202 20.05 -26.69 16.94
CA SER A 202 20.58 -28.03 17.23
C SER A 202 19.82 -29.26 16.71
N ARG A 203 20.46 -29.91 15.73
CA ARG A 203 21.05 -31.29 15.73
C ARG A 203 21.49 -31.56 14.27
N SER A 204 22.67 -32.00 13.87
CA SER A 204 23.85 -32.61 14.51
C SER A 204 24.96 -32.72 13.43
N SER A 205 26.21 -32.44 13.82
CA SER A 205 27.50 -32.98 13.33
C SER A 205 27.85 -33.05 11.83
N SER A 206 28.69 -32.11 11.35
CA SER A 206 29.79 -32.33 10.37
C SER A 206 30.76 -31.13 10.38
N PRO A 207 32.07 -31.31 10.08
CA PRO A 207 33.09 -30.30 10.34
C PRO A 207 33.10 -29.17 9.30
N ALA A 208 33.59 -28.01 9.77
CA ALA A 208 33.49 -26.68 9.17
C ALA A 208 34.18 -26.51 7.80
N PRO A 209 33.62 -25.70 6.88
CA PRO A 209 34.42 -24.99 5.90
C PRO A 209 35.06 -23.75 6.54
N SER A 210 36.26 -23.44 6.09
CA SER A 210 37.16 -22.39 6.59
C SER A 210 36.62 -20.97 6.40
N SER A 211 36.90 -20.15 7.42
CA SER A 211 36.94 -18.67 7.42
C SER A 211 35.85 -17.96 6.62
N ALA A 212 34.63 -18.02 7.13
CA ALA A 212 33.62 -17.03 6.84
C ALA A 212 34.03 -15.66 7.42
N SER A 213 34.28 -14.69 6.55
CA SER A 213 34.11 -13.28 6.91
C SER A 213 32.62 -13.04 7.13
N LEU A 214 32.15 -13.20 8.37
CA LEU A 214 30.82 -12.75 8.78
C LEU A 214 30.82 -11.23 8.81
N VAL A 215 30.55 -10.62 7.65
CA VAL A 215 30.37 -9.17 7.53
C VAL A 215 29.15 -8.77 8.37
N PRO A 216 29.26 -7.80 9.30
CA PRO A 216 28.12 -7.33 10.06
C PRO A 216 27.17 -6.59 9.11
N ARG A 217 25.91 -7.03 8.99
CA ARG A 217 24.91 -6.32 8.17
C ARG A 217 24.45 -5.07 8.94
N PRO A 218 24.57 -3.86 8.39
CA PRO A 218 23.96 -2.69 9.00
C PRO A 218 22.45 -2.77 8.79
N PHE A 219 21.71 -2.89 9.90
CA PHE A 219 20.25 -3.02 9.93
C PHE A 219 19.61 -1.65 9.67
N TYR A 220 19.45 -1.29 8.41
CA TYR A 220 18.73 -0.07 8.04
C TYR A 220 17.23 -0.33 7.98
N HIS A 221 16.45 0.56 8.60
CA HIS A 221 15.01 0.62 8.48
C HIS A 221 14.61 1.86 7.67
N TYR A 222 13.50 1.82 6.92
CA TYR A 222 13.07 2.98 6.11
C TYR A 222 12.85 4.24 6.98
N ARG A 223 12.47 4.06 8.26
CA ARG A 223 12.32 5.15 9.24
C ARG A 223 13.64 5.89 9.52
N ASP A 224 14.79 5.23 9.41
CA ASP A 224 16.11 5.87 9.60
C ASP A 224 16.37 6.95 8.54
N PHE A 225 15.69 6.84 7.39
CA PHE A 225 15.77 7.82 6.30
C PHE A 225 14.68 8.89 6.37
N GLY A 226 13.89 8.93 7.46
CA GLY A 226 12.77 9.87 7.62
C GLY A 226 11.53 9.48 6.82
N ILE A 227 11.36 8.19 6.47
CA ILE A 227 10.11 7.68 5.91
C ILE A 227 9.16 7.33 7.07
N LEU A 228 8.05 8.06 7.16
CA LEU A 228 7.00 7.88 8.15
C LEU A 228 6.25 6.56 7.96
N THR A 229 6.00 6.14 6.71
CA THR A 229 5.31 4.89 6.45
C THR A 229 5.67 4.22 5.13
N GLU A 230 5.61 2.88 5.16
CA GLU A 230 5.58 2.00 4.00
C GLU A 230 4.27 1.17 4.10
N PRO A 231 3.28 1.39 3.20
CA PRO A 231 1.95 0.80 3.33
C PRO A 231 1.88 -0.73 3.48
N TYR A 232 2.78 -1.50 2.89
CA TYR A 232 2.77 -2.96 3.01
C TYR A 232 3.28 -3.44 4.37
N PHE A 233 4.03 -2.62 5.10
CA PHE A 233 4.48 -2.92 6.47
C PHE A 233 3.56 -2.33 7.54
N ASP A 234 3.07 -1.10 7.35
CA ASP A 234 2.42 -0.34 8.43
C ASP A 234 0.88 -0.33 8.37
N PHE A 235 0.27 -0.60 7.20
CA PHE A 235 -1.19 -0.52 7.07
C PHE A 235 -1.84 -1.85 7.42
N ASP A 236 -2.92 -1.76 8.21
CA ASP A 236 -3.76 -2.91 8.52
C ASP A 236 -4.84 -3.07 7.43
N PHE A 237 -4.61 -4.03 6.52
CA PHE A 237 -5.57 -4.35 5.46
C PHE A 237 -6.78 -5.16 5.96
N SER A 238 -6.90 -5.43 7.26
CA SER A 238 -8.16 -5.86 7.86
C SER A 238 -9.22 -4.75 7.85
N GLU A 239 -8.76 -3.49 7.83
CA GLU A 239 -9.60 -2.29 7.86
C GLU A 239 -9.83 -1.69 6.47
N PHE A 240 -8.94 -1.94 5.52
CA PHE A 240 -9.00 -1.39 4.15
C PHE A 240 -9.46 -2.42 3.14
N LEU A 241 -10.24 -2.00 2.14
CA LEU A 241 -10.30 -2.68 0.85
C LEU A 241 -9.15 -2.18 -0.03
N TYR A 242 -8.28 -3.09 -0.48
CA TYR A 242 -7.19 -2.77 -1.41
C TYR A 242 -7.58 -3.09 -2.86
N LEU A 243 -7.60 -2.07 -3.71
CA LEU A 243 -7.84 -2.19 -5.15
C LEU A 243 -6.60 -1.74 -5.91
N THR A 244 -6.17 -2.54 -6.89
CA THR A 244 -5.02 -2.22 -7.73
C THR A 244 -5.33 -2.56 -9.17
N ASP A 245 -4.93 -1.68 -10.10
CA ASP A 245 -5.06 -1.94 -11.54
C ASP A 245 -3.91 -2.82 -12.11
N THR A 246 -3.10 -3.43 -11.23
CA THR A 246 -1.98 -4.32 -11.57
C THR A 246 -2.38 -5.37 -12.61
N GLY A 247 -1.68 -5.35 -13.75
CA GLY A 247 -1.99 -6.24 -14.88
C GLY A 247 -3.13 -5.76 -15.79
N ARG A 248 -3.51 -4.48 -15.71
CA ARG A 248 -4.57 -3.83 -16.53
C ARG A 248 -5.97 -4.39 -16.25
N ARG A 249 -6.24 -4.66 -14.97
CA ARG A 249 -7.48 -5.24 -14.47
C ARG A 249 -7.56 -5.06 -12.95
N TRP A 250 -8.75 -5.18 -12.38
CA TRP A 250 -8.96 -5.00 -10.93
C TRP A 250 -8.98 -6.30 -10.13
N ASP A 251 -9.10 -7.46 -10.78
CA ASP A 251 -8.91 -8.79 -10.20
C ASP A 251 -7.49 -9.33 -10.46
N GLY A 252 -6.52 -8.41 -10.50
CA GLY A 252 -5.11 -8.67 -10.83
C GLY A 252 -4.36 -9.56 -9.84
N TRP A 253 -4.89 -9.75 -8.62
CA TRP A 253 -4.33 -10.62 -7.59
C TRP A 253 -4.11 -12.07 -8.09
N LYS A 254 -4.88 -12.51 -9.09
CA LYS A 254 -4.71 -13.82 -9.76
C LYS A 254 -3.38 -13.96 -10.52
N PHE A 255 -2.77 -12.84 -10.91
CA PHE A 255 -1.57 -12.76 -11.74
C PHE A 255 -0.42 -12.00 -11.07
N SER A 256 -0.71 -11.29 -9.97
CA SER A 256 0.27 -10.50 -9.24
C SER A 256 1.18 -11.40 -8.39
N VAL A 257 2.48 -11.24 -8.56
CA VAL A 257 3.48 -11.99 -7.78
C VAL A 257 3.63 -11.39 -6.38
N ARG A 258 3.74 -10.06 -6.29
CA ARG A 258 4.09 -9.34 -5.05
C ARG A 258 3.03 -8.35 -4.57
N ASP A 259 2.37 -7.64 -5.49
CA ASP A 259 1.33 -6.66 -5.19
C ASP A 259 -0.01 -7.37 -4.92
N LYS A 260 -0.14 -7.97 -3.73
CA LYS A 260 -1.32 -8.70 -3.26
C LYS A 260 -1.35 -8.72 -1.73
N ILE A 261 -2.55 -8.88 -1.18
CA ILE A 261 -2.79 -9.02 0.26
C ILE A 261 -3.46 -10.38 0.52
N PRO A 262 -2.70 -11.49 0.60
CA PRO A 262 -3.26 -12.84 0.48
C PRO A 262 -4.33 -13.19 1.53
N LEU A 263 -4.11 -12.83 2.80
CA LEU A 263 -5.04 -13.14 3.89
C LEU A 263 -6.38 -12.42 3.72
N HIS A 264 -6.36 -11.14 3.34
CA HIS A 264 -7.57 -10.33 3.19
C HIS A 264 -8.26 -10.54 1.84
N GLN A 265 -7.54 -11.01 0.82
CA GLN A 265 -8.10 -11.30 -0.50
C GLN A 265 -9.24 -12.33 -0.44
N VAL A 266 -9.11 -13.37 0.39
CA VAL A 266 -10.14 -14.39 0.58
C VAL A 266 -11.42 -13.79 1.16
N ARG A 267 -11.27 -12.92 2.16
CA ARG A 267 -12.41 -12.21 2.79
C ARG A 267 -13.15 -11.33 1.78
N TRP A 268 -12.43 -10.55 0.97
CA TRP A 268 -13.07 -9.70 -0.04
C TRP A 268 -13.80 -10.51 -1.12
N ILE A 269 -13.25 -11.67 -1.51
CA ILE A 269 -13.93 -12.58 -2.45
C ILE A 269 -15.25 -13.07 -1.86
N GLN A 270 -15.27 -13.50 -0.60
CA GLN A 270 -16.49 -13.96 0.09
C GLN A 270 -17.53 -12.84 0.23
N GLN A 271 -17.08 -11.60 0.39
CA GLN A 271 -17.93 -10.41 0.48
C GLN A 271 -18.39 -9.88 -0.89
N GLY A 272 -17.98 -10.50 -2.00
CA GLY A 272 -18.30 -10.03 -3.35
C GLY A 272 -17.58 -8.73 -3.76
N LEU A 273 -16.55 -8.32 -3.01
CA LEU A 273 -15.72 -7.13 -3.29
C LEU A 273 -14.62 -7.46 -4.31
N VAL A 274 -15.03 -7.97 -5.47
CA VAL A 274 -14.14 -8.33 -6.57
C VAL A 274 -14.64 -7.67 -7.84
N PHE A 275 -13.77 -6.90 -8.48
CA PHE A 275 -14.10 -6.13 -9.67
C PHE A 275 -13.21 -6.57 -10.83
N ARG A 276 -13.78 -6.71 -12.02
CA ARG A 276 -13.04 -6.98 -13.26
C ARG A 276 -12.66 -5.70 -13.97
N GLY A 277 -13.54 -4.70 -13.93
CA GLY A 277 -13.38 -3.43 -14.64
C GLY A 277 -13.77 -2.22 -13.80
N THR A 278 -13.29 -1.03 -14.19
CA THR A 278 -13.55 0.21 -13.45
C THR A 278 -15.04 0.54 -13.36
N GLY A 279 -15.83 0.18 -14.38
CA GLY A 279 -17.28 0.37 -14.39
C GLY A 279 -18.00 -0.38 -13.25
N GLU A 280 -17.49 -1.54 -12.84
CA GLU A 280 -18.06 -2.29 -11.70
C GLU A 280 -17.76 -1.59 -10.37
N ILE A 281 -16.56 -1.00 -10.23
CA ILE A 281 -16.21 -0.17 -9.06
C ILE A 281 -17.09 1.07 -9.01
N ILE A 282 -17.30 1.75 -10.14
CA ILE A 282 -18.20 2.91 -10.25
C ILE A 282 -19.62 2.52 -9.81
N LYS A 283 -20.13 1.38 -10.29
CA LYS A 283 -21.46 0.87 -9.91
C LYS A 283 -21.53 0.58 -8.40
N ALA A 284 -20.53 -0.08 -7.84
CA ALA A 284 -20.46 -0.41 -6.42
C ALA A 284 -20.37 0.85 -5.55
N ALA A 285 -19.55 1.83 -5.95
CA ALA A 285 -19.48 3.12 -5.29
C ALA A 285 -20.85 3.79 -5.27
N ARG A 286 -21.47 4.00 -6.44
CA ARG A 286 -22.80 4.65 -6.55
C ARG A 286 -23.91 3.93 -5.76
N ALA A 287 -23.77 2.63 -5.53
CA ALA A 287 -24.69 1.82 -4.75
C ALA A 287 -24.40 1.83 -3.23
N GLY A 288 -23.36 2.54 -2.76
CA GLY A 288 -22.94 2.55 -1.36
C GLY A 288 -22.36 1.20 -0.88
N ALA A 289 -21.91 0.34 -1.80
CA ALA A 289 -21.48 -1.02 -1.50
C ALA A 289 -20.00 -1.15 -1.14
N LEU A 290 -19.22 -0.06 -1.23
CA LEU A 290 -17.81 -0.06 -0.84
C LEU A 290 -17.66 0.16 0.68
N PRO A 291 -16.69 -0.49 1.34
CA PRO A 291 -16.42 -0.26 2.75
C PRO A 291 -15.89 1.15 3.00
N ALA A 292 -15.97 1.59 4.26
CA ALA A 292 -15.59 2.95 4.65
C ALA A 292 -14.12 3.30 4.41
N ARG A 293 -13.21 2.32 4.30
CA ARG A 293 -11.80 2.57 4.02
C ARG A 293 -11.37 1.82 2.77
N VAL A 294 -10.95 2.58 1.75
CA VAL A 294 -10.49 2.00 0.48
C VAL A 294 -9.13 2.58 0.13
N MET A 295 -8.20 1.73 -0.28
CA MET A 295 -6.95 2.14 -0.90
C MET A 295 -6.99 1.73 -2.38
N ILE A 296 -6.84 2.71 -3.27
CA ILE A 296 -6.83 2.48 -4.71
C ILE A 296 -5.43 2.80 -5.24
N THR A 297 -4.75 1.79 -5.76
CA THR A 297 -3.48 1.91 -6.48
C THR A 297 -3.73 1.92 -7.98
N VAL A 298 -3.32 2.98 -8.66
CA VAL A 298 -3.35 3.06 -10.12
C VAL A 298 -1.96 3.25 -10.70
N HIS A 299 -1.73 2.74 -11.90
CA HIS A 299 -0.46 2.93 -12.60
C HIS A 299 -0.69 3.88 -13.78
N PRO A 300 -0.23 5.14 -13.74
CA PRO A 300 -0.58 6.15 -14.75
C PRO A 300 -0.24 5.75 -16.19
N GLN A 301 0.72 4.85 -16.40
CA GLN A 301 1.02 4.33 -17.73
C GLN A 301 -0.18 3.65 -18.42
N ARG A 302 -1.10 3.08 -17.64
CA ARG A 302 -2.30 2.37 -18.13
C ARG A 302 -3.45 3.32 -18.48
N TRP A 303 -3.47 4.51 -17.87
CA TRP A 303 -4.56 5.47 -17.98
C TRP A 303 -4.27 6.52 -19.06
N ASN A 304 -4.75 6.27 -20.27
CA ASN A 304 -4.60 7.19 -21.40
C ASN A 304 -5.72 7.02 -22.43
N ASP A 305 -5.98 8.08 -23.20
CA ASP A 305 -7.06 8.10 -24.23
C ASP A 305 -6.57 7.61 -25.61
N ALA A 306 -5.31 7.19 -25.73
CA ALA A 306 -4.73 6.82 -27.02
C ALA A 306 -5.19 5.41 -27.41
N PHE A 307 -6.19 5.33 -28.29
CA PHE A 307 -6.84 4.08 -28.67
C PHE A 307 -5.89 3.00 -29.22
N LEU A 308 -4.99 3.37 -30.13
CA LEU A 308 -4.04 2.43 -30.75
C LEU A 308 -2.96 1.93 -29.76
N PRO A 309 -2.29 2.80 -28.98
CA PRO A 309 -1.42 2.35 -27.89
C PRO A 309 -2.13 1.49 -26.85
N TRP A 310 -3.37 1.83 -26.48
CA TRP A 310 -4.17 1.04 -25.53
C TRP A 310 -4.48 -0.37 -26.06
N ALA A 311 -4.83 -0.52 -27.34
CA ALA A 311 -5.11 -1.82 -27.94
C ALA A 311 -3.84 -2.69 -27.99
N LYS A 312 -2.70 -2.09 -28.36
CA LYS A 312 -1.39 -2.76 -28.35
C LYS A 312 -0.98 -3.15 -26.93
N GLU A 313 -1.16 -2.27 -25.94
CA GLU A 313 -0.87 -2.59 -24.54
C GLU A 313 -1.79 -3.69 -24.01
N LEU A 314 -3.08 -3.67 -24.34
CA LEU A 314 -4.02 -4.72 -23.94
C LEU A 314 -3.58 -6.09 -24.47
N LEU A 315 -3.25 -6.16 -25.76
CA LEU A 315 -2.73 -7.39 -26.37
C LEU A 315 -1.42 -7.84 -25.70
N TRP A 316 -0.49 -6.91 -25.47
CA TRP A 316 0.80 -7.21 -24.85
C TRP A 316 0.69 -7.62 -23.38
N GLN A 317 -0.21 -6.99 -22.61
CA GLN A 317 -0.46 -7.36 -21.23
C GLN A 317 -1.17 -8.71 -21.14
N ASN A 318 -2.07 -9.05 -22.05
CA ASN A 318 -2.66 -10.38 -22.11
C ASN A 318 -1.57 -11.46 -22.29
N VAL A 319 -0.60 -11.23 -23.19
CA VAL A 319 0.56 -12.13 -23.37
C VAL A 319 1.43 -12.18 -22.09
N LYS A 320 1.77 -11.03 -21.51
CA LYS A 320 2.56 -10.96 -20.26
C LYS A 320 1.87 -11.65 -19.09
N ASN A 321 0.54 -11.53 -18.98
CA ASN A 321 -0.23 -12.15 -17.91
C ASN A 321 -0.24 -13.68 -18.04
N GLN A 322 -0.24 -14.23 -19.26
CA GLN A 322 -0.01 -15.66 -19.48
C GLN A 322 1.41 -16.08 -19.04
N GLY A 323 2.42 -15.29 -19.37
CA GLY A 323 3.79 -15.52 -18.90
C GLY A 323 3.92 -15.48 -17.37
N LYS A 324 3.26 -14.52 -16.71
CA LYS A 324 3.20 -14.44 -15.23
C LYS A 324 2.51 -15.66 -14.63
N LEU A 325 1.42 -16.15 -15.23
CA LEU A 325 0.71 -17.36 -14.81
C LEU A 325 1.62 -18.59 -14.83
N VAL A 326 2.38 -18.77 -15.92
CA VAL A 326 3.37 -19.86 -16.02
C VAL A 326 4.46 -19.71 -14.97
N LEU A 327 4.97 -18.49 -14.73
CA LEU A 327 5.96 -18.21 -13.68
C LEU A 327 5.44 -18.52 -12.27
N VAL A 328 4.16 -18.23 -11.99
CA VAL A 328 3.52 -18.56 -10.70
C VAL A 328 3.36 -20.08 -10.57
N PHE A 329 3.01 -20.78 -11.64
CA PHE A 329 2.89 -22.24 -11.65
C PHE A 329 4.24 -22.94 -11.45
N LEU A 330 5.31 -22.44 -12.09
CA LEU A 330 6.67 -22.97 -11.98
C LEU A 330 7.38 -22.64 -10.65
N ARG A 331 6.83 -21.70 -9.85
CA ARG A 331 7.36 -21.32 -8.53
C ARG A 331 6.56 -21.93 -7.36
N ARG A 332 5.53 -22.73 -7.65
CA ARG A 332 4.93 -23.66 -6.69
C ARG A 332 5.75 -24.94 -6.67
#